data_AF-A0A7S3LCI2-F1
#
_entry.id   AF-A0A7S3LCI2-F1
#
_cell.length_a   1.000
_cell.length_b   1.000
_cell.length_c   1.000
_cell.angle_alpha   90.00
_cell.angle_beta   90.00
_cell.angle_gamma   90.00
#
_symmetry.space_group_name_H-M   'P 1'
#
loop_
_entity.id
_entity.type
_entity.pdbx_description
1 polymer ?
#
loop_
_entity_poly.entity_id
_entity_poly.type
_entity_poly.pdbx_seq_one_letter_code
_entity_poly.pdbx_strand_id
1 'polypeptide(L)'
;GQVQRLVDYLVSAPFYRIFVRLGYEFDNPSFGYLPDPTSYREAFRTVVTTCREQPVCHDKVQWVWHSWAAGIEGNHDLDDFYPGDIYVDWIGVSIFQQVYHTTKHQQDSIWSGGSYETLRAVLDYAATRDKPVLIAESTPFGGIDEKLTDAWGQWFQPVLDLIDEYRNLIAMWSYIDCNWNSQPMWQGVGFGDTRVAKNATVLQLWRSEVLTRTVGYGSLAAYCTDKDEHSSTNIWPHSPHMANSFAPMTAASAPSLSMSWGM
;
A
#
# COMPACT_ATOMS: atom_id res chain seq x y z
N GLY A 1 2.36 -28.03 -1.40
CA GLY A 1 3.19 -27.16 -0.54
C GLY A 1 2.43 -25.89 -0.16
N GLN A 2 3.04 -24.99 0.62
CA GLN A 2 2.41 -23.70 0.97
C GLN A 2 2.06 -22.86 -0.27
N VAL A 3 2.96 -22.82 -1.27
CA VAL A 3 2.75 -22.09 -2.53
C VAL A 3 1.48 -22.55 -3.25
N GLN A 4 1.28 -23.86 -3.40
CA GLN A 4 0.07 -24.39 -4.05
C GLN A 4 -1.21 -23.96 -3.33
N ARG A 5 -1.22 -23.98 -1.98
CA ARG A 5 -2.39 -23.54 -1.21
C ARG A 5 -2.71 -22.06 -1.41
N LEU A 6 -1.69 -21.21 -1.53
CA LEU A 6 -1.88 -19.80 -1.88
C LEU A 6 -2.51 -19.68 -3.28
N VAL A 7 -1.99 -20.40 -4.28
CA VAL A 7 -2.52 -20.38 -5.65
C VAL A 7 -3.97 -20.87 -5.68
N ASP A 8 -4.29 -21.97 -4.99
CA ASP A 8 -5.66 -22.49 -4.91
C ASP A 8 -6.63 -21.47 -4.29
N TYR A 9 -6.18 -20.74 -3.27
CA TYR A 9 -6.95 -19.64 -2.68
C TYR A 9 -7.15 -18.48 -3.67
N LEU A 10 -6.09 -18.03 -4.35
CA LEU A 10 -6.18 -16.95 -5.33
C LEU A 10 -7.11 -17.30 -6.50
N VAL A 11 -7.08 -18.55 -6.97
CA VAL A 11 -7.99 -19.07 -8.00
C VAL A 11 -9.43 -19.03 -7.51
N SER A 12 -9.70 -19.56 -6.32
CA SER A 12 -11.07 -19.70 -5.78
C SER A 12 -11.69 -18.42 -5.21
N ALA A 13 -10.89 -17.39 -4.90
CA ALA A 13 -11.40 -16.15 -4.34
C ALA A 13 -12.45 -15.47 -5.25
N PRO A 14 -13.49 -14.79 -4.73
CA PRO A 14 -14.58 -14.25 -5.55
C PRO A 14 -14.25 -12.90 -6.25
N PHE A 15 -12.97 -12.52 -6.32
CA PHE A 15 -12.55 -11.24 -6.89
C PHE A 15 -12.21 -11.37 -8.38
N TYR A 16 -12.45 -10.32 -9.16
CA TYR A 16 -12.11 -10.28 -10.60
C TYR A 16 -10.64 -9.93 -10.85
N ARG A 17 -10.01 -9.23 -9.90
CA ARG A 17 -8.59 -8.86 -9.94
C ARG A 17 -8.03 -8.83 -8.51
N ILE A 18 -6.82 -9.35 -8.32
CA ILE A 18 -6.15 -9.40 -7.02
C ILE A 18 -4.72 -8.89 -7.18
N PHE A 19 -4.34 -7.90 -6.37
CA PHE A 19 -2.96 -7.40 -6.31
C PHE A 19 -2.24 -8.07 -5.15
N VAL A 20 -1.20 -8.85 -5.44
CA VAL A 20 -0.41 -9.56 -4.42
C VAL A 20 0.95 -8.90 -4.29
N ARG A 21 1.19 -8.31 -3.12
CA ARG A 21 2.48 -7.73 -2.72
C ARG A 21 3.38 -8.81 -2.11
N LEU A 22 3.95 -9.66 -2.96
CA LEU A 22 4.76 -10.79 -2.53
C LEU A 22 6.12 -10.31 -2.01
N GLY A 23 6.50 -10.73 -0.79
CA GLY A 23 7.77 -10.32 -0.18
C GLY A 23 7.92 -8.79 -0.11
N TYR A 24 6.85 -8.13 0.32
CA TYR A 24 6.74 -6.68 0.34
C TYR A 24 7.82 -6.01 1.21
N GLU A 25 8.17 -4.77 0.87
CA GLU A 25 9.27 -4.00 1.48
C GLU A 25 10.57 -4.81 1.51
N PHE A 26 10.96 -5.35 0.34
CA PHE A 26 12.11 -6.25 0.23
C PHE A 26 13.43 -5.63 0.73
N ASP A 27 13.51 -4.30 0.68
CA ASP A 27 14.63 -3.46 1.07
C ASP A 27 14.53 -2.94 2.51
N ASN A 28 13.49 -3.29 3.27
CA ASN A 28 13.43 -3.03 4.70
C ASN A 28 14.37 -3.99 5.44
N PRO A 29 15.44 -3.51 6.10
CA PRO A 29 16.41 -4.37 6.77
C PRO A 29 15.77 -5.28 7.83
N SER A 30 14.68 -4.83 8.44
CA SER A 30 13.96 -5.57 9.48
C SER A 30 13.29 -6.85 8.95
N PHE A 31 13.10 -6.97 7.63
CA PHE A 31 12.46 -8.13 7.00
C PHE A 31 13.45 -9.22 6.56
N GLY A 32 14.75 -8.95 6.66
CA GLY A 32 15.78 -9.98 6.58
C GLY A 32 16.08 -10.51 5.17
N TYR A 33 15.70 -9.79 4.12
CA TYR A 33 16.00 -10.19 2.74
C TYR A 33 17.38 -9.74 2.24
N LEU A 34 17.94 -8.67 2.83
CA LEU A 34 19.23 -8.10 2.44
C LEU A 34 20.39 -9.12 2.34
N PRO A 35 20.53 -10.10 3.27
CA PRO A 35 21.64 -11.04 3.20
C PRO A 35 21.64 -11.97 1.98
N ASP A 36 20.50 -12.19 1.33
CA ASP A 36 20.41 -13.06 0.14
C ASP A 36 19.31 -12.59 -0.85
N PRO A 37 19.59 -11.54 -1.64
CA PRO A 37 18.67 -11.04 -2.66
C PRO A 37 18.37 -12.07 -3.77
N THR A 38 19.31 -13.01 -4.00
CA THR A 38 19.12 -14.05 -5.01
C THR A 38 18.03 -15.04 -4.58
N SER A 39 18.06 -15.50 -3.33
CA SER A 39 16.97 -16.33 -2.80
C SER A 39 15.63 -15.61 -2.79
N TYR A 40 15.60 -14.29 -2.51
CA TYR A 40 14.38 -13.48 -2.65
C TYR A 40 13.82 -13.54 -4.08
N ARG A 41 14.65 -13.30 -5.09
CA ARG A 41 14.23 -13.36 -6.51
C ARG A 41 13.72 -14.73 -6.89
N GLU A 42 14.41 -15.80 -6.53
CA GLU A 42 14.00 -17.17 -6.86
C GLU A 42 12.68 -17.57 -6.18
N ALA A 43 12.47 -17.16 -4.93
CA ALA A 43 11.20 -17.35 -4.24
C ALA A 43 10.06 -16.60 -4.94
N PHE A 44 10.29 -15.34 -5.34
CA PHE A 44 9.31 -14.53 -6.07
C PHE A 44 8.93 -15.21 -7.39
N ARG A 45 9.93 -15.59 -8.20
CA ARG A 45 9.75 -16.30 -9.48
C ARG A 45 8.97 -17.59 -9.30
N THR A 46 9.30 -18.39 -8.29
CA THR A 46 8.63 -19.68 -8.02
C THR A 46 7.13 -19.49 -7.79
N VAL A 47 6.75 -18.54 -6.93
CA VAL A 47 5.33 -18.29 -6.62
C VAL A 47 4.57 -17.78 -7.84
N VAL A 48 5.15 -16.80 -8.56
CA VAL A 48 4.53 -16.21 -9.76
C VAL A 48 4.35 -17.26 -10.85
N THR A 49 5.39 -18.07 -11.12
CA THR A 49 5.32 -19.16 -12.12
C THR A 49 4.23 -20.15 -11.76
N THR A 50 4.18 -20.61 -10.50
CA THR A 50 3.16 -21.58 -10.05
C THR A 50 1.73 -21.05 -10.24
N CYS A 51 1.51 -19.75 -9.99
CA CYS A 51 0.21 -19.14 -10.30
C CYS A 51 -0.04 -19.07 -11.80
N ARG A 52 0.91 -18.58 -12.59
CA ARG A 52 0.69 -18.35 -14.03
C ARG A 52 0.56 -19.64 -14.86
N GLU A 53 1.01 -20.77 -14.33
CA GLU A 53 0.69 -22.10 -14.88
C GLU A 53 -0.81 -22.44 -14.79
N GLN A 54 -1.56 -21.78 -13.91
CA GLN A 54 -3.02 -21.88 -13.81
C GLN A 54 -3.68 -20.69 -14.55
N PRO A 55 -4.39 -20.91 -15.67
CA PRO A 55 -4.96 -19.81 -16.48
C PRO A 55 -5.82 -18.83 -15.68
N VAL A 56 -6.66 -19.34 -14.77
CA VAL A 56 -7.53 -18.51 -13.92
C VAL A 56 -6.71 -17.61 -12.99
N CYS A 57 -5.59 -18.11 -12.45
CA CYS A 57 -4.72 -17.33 -11.59
C CYS A 57 -3.95 -16.28 -12.41
N HIS A 58 -3.42 -16.68 -13.58
CA HIS A 58 -2.72 -15.79 -14.51
C HIS A 58 -3.57 -14.56 -14.87
N ASP A 59 -4.82 -14.75 -15.28
CA ASP A 59 -5.67 -13.65 -15.77
C ASP A 59 -6.11 -12.69 -14.67
N LYS A 60 -6.17 -13.17 -13.42
CA LYS A 60 -6.77 -12.47 -12.29
C LYS A 60 -5.75 -11.79 -11.38
N VAL A 61 -4.58 -12.40 -11.20
CA VAL A 61 -3.60 -11.94 -10.22
C VAL A 61 -2.64 -10.94 -10.87
N GLN A 62 -2.32 -9.88 -10.13
CA GLN A 62 -1.32 -8.87 -10.48
C GLN A 62 -0.25 -8.90 -9.40
N TRP A 63 1.00 -9.10 -9.80
CA TRP A 63 2.13 -9.24 -8.90
C TRP A 63 2.82 -7.89 -8.68
N VAL A 64 2.84 -7.46 -7.42
CA VAL A 64 3.42 -6.18 -6.99
C VAL A 64 4.77 -6.45 -6.33
N TRP A 65 5.86 -5.96 -6.94
CA TRP A 65 7.19 -5.92 -6.33
C TRP A 65 7.32 -4.61 -5.56
N HIS A 66 7.27 -4.68 -4.23
CA HIS A 66 7.03 -3.53 -3.36
C HIS A 66 8.28 -3.16 -2.56
N SER A 67 8.80 -1.95 -2.78
CA SER A 67 9.89 -1.35 -2.01
C SER A 67 9.36 -0.50 -0.86
N TRP A 68 10.06 -0.55 0.27
CA TRP A 68 9.90 0.32 1.42
C TRP A 68 10.19 1.80 1.09
N ALA A 69 10.97 2.04 0.04
CA ALA A 69 11.29 3.36 -0.50
C ALA A 69 11.99 4.29 0.51
N ALA A 70 12.69 3.74 1.50
CA ALA A 70 13.43 4.48 2.50
C ALA A 70 14.96 4.37 2.38
N GLY A 71 15.43 3.83 1.26
CA GLY A 71 16.84 3.59 0.98
C GLY A 71 17.23 2.14 1.24
N ILE A 72 18.12 1.62 0.40
CA ILE A 72 18.65 0.26 0.53
C ILE A 72 19.96 0.34 1.32
N GLU A 73 20.04 -0.41 2.41
CA GLU A 73 21.26 -0.48 3.22
C GLU A 73 22.34 -1.37 2.58
N GLY A 74 23.60 -1.10 2.93
CA GLY A 74 24.74 -1.88 2.47
C GLY A 74 25.14 -1.56 1.02
N ASN A 75 25.78 -2.53 0.37
CA ASN A 75 26.21 -2.40 -1.03
C ASN A 75 25.24 -3.14 -1.95
N HIS A 76 23.97 -2.77 -1.84
CA HIS A 76 22.87 -3.32 -2.63
C HIS A 76 22.16 -2.23 -3.41
N ASP A 77 21.56 -2.62 -4.53
CA ASP A 77 20.66 -1.77 -5.31
C ASP A 77 19.35 -2.48 -5.65
N LEU A 78 18.47 -1.80 -6.41
CA LEU A 78 17.16 -2.31 -6.80
C LEU A 78 17.27 -3.56 -7.71
N ASP A 79 18.31 -3.66 -8.54
CA ASP A 79 18.50 -4.78 -9.48
C ASP A 79 18.87 -6.09 -8.78
N ASP A 80 19.50 -6.00 -7.60
CA ASP A 80 19.80 -7.17 -6.78
C ASP A 80 18.53 -7.95 -6.38
N PHE A 81 17.42 -7.25 -6.14
CA PHE A 81 16.14 -7.83 -5.69
C PHE A 81 15.10 -7.96 -6.80
N TYR A 82 15.29 -7.30 -7.95
CA TYR A 82 14.30 -7.31 -9.01
C TYR A 82 14.19 -8.69 -9.68
N PRO A 83 13.04 -9.37 -9.62
CA PRO A 83 12.91 -10.74 -10.13
C PRO A 83 12.86 -10.79 -11.67
N GLY A 84 12.71 -9.65 -12.34
CA GLY A 84 12.68 -9.50 -13.79
C GLY A 84 11.30 -9.14 -14.33
N ASP A 85 11.26 -8.43 -15.45
CA ASP A 85 10.04 -7.79 -15.98
C ASP A 85 8.90 -8.76 -16.25
N ILE A 86 9.20 -10.00 -16.61
CA ILE A 86 8.16 -10.99 -16.86
C ILE A 86 7.42 -11.32 -15.58
N TYR A 87 8.03 -11.25 -14.39
CA TYR A 87 7.44 -11.67 -13.12
C TYR A 87 6.71 -10.54 -12.38
N VAL A 88 6.94 -9.30 -12.75
CA VAL A 88 6.41 -8.11 -12.06
C VAL A 88 5.37 -7.43 -12.95
N ASP A 89 4.16 -7.26 -12.42
CA ASP A 89 3.11 -6.51 -13.12
C ASP A 89 3.11 -5.04 -12.64
N TRP A 90 3.42 -4.79 -11.37
CA TRP A 90 3.41 -3.48 -10.71
C TRP A 90 4.62 -3.28 -9.80
N ILE A 91 5.09 -2.05 -9.70
CA ILE A 91 6.07 -1.65 -8.67
C ILE A 91 5.34 -0.94 -7.54
N GLY A 92 5.57 -1.40 -6.32
CA GLY A 92 4.98 -0.83 -5.11
C GLY A 92 5.93 0.12 -4.40
N VAL A 93 5.41 1.16 -3.75
CA VAL A 93 6.15 2.00 -2.80
C VAL A 93 5.36 2.21 -1.50
N SER A 94 6.08 2.31 -0.38
CA SER A 94 5.58 2.81 0.90
C SER A 94 5.87 4.31 1.05
N ILE A 95 4.86 5.11 1.40
CA ILE A 95 4.99 6.55 1.63
C ILE A 95 4.55 6.91 3.05
N PHE A 96 5.51 7.32 3.87
CA PHE A 96 5.32 7.73 5.26
C PHE A 96 6.00 9.08 5.49
N GLN A 97 7.22 9.11 6.04
CA GLN A 97 7.91 10.37 6.38
C GLN A 97 8.56 11.08 5.18
N GLN A 98 8.75 10.40 4.05
CA GLN A 98 9.56 10.88 2.91
C GLN A 98 9.10 12.23 2.36
N VAL A 99 7.79 12.50 2.43
CA VAL A 99 7.14 13.65 1.80
C VAL A 99 7.00 14.87 2.73
N TYR A 100 7.35 14.75 4.01
CA TYR A 100 7.33 15.91 4.90
C TYR A 100 8.46 16.89 4.54
N HIS A 101 8.13 18.18 4.43
CA HIS A 101 9.10 19.24 4.16
C HIS A 101 9.96 19.62 5.38
N THR A 102 9.69 19.05 6.56
CA THR A 102 10.44 19.34 7.79
C THR A 102 11.05 18.06 8.34
N THR A 103 12.27 18.17 8.88
CA THR A 103 12.96 17.02 9.49
C THR A 103 12.39 16.62 10.84
N LYS A 104 11.46 17.39 11.44
CA LYS A 104 10.93 17.10 12.78
C LYS A 104 10.32 15.70 12.89
N HIS A 105 9.58 15.28 11.87
CA HIS A 105 8.99 13.93 11.79
C HIS A 105 10.04 12.85 11.50
N GLN A 106 11.21 13.22 10.97
CA GLN A 106 12.36 12.33 10.74
C GLN A 106 13.28 12.24 11.97
N GLN A 107 13.39 13.32 12.78
CA GLN A 107 14.31 13.43 13.91
C GLN A 107 13.76 12.82 15.21
N ASP A 108 12.44 12.89 15.43
CA ASP A 108 11.78 12.41 16.65
C ASP A 108 11.34 10.94 16.55
N SER A 109 11.69 10.26 15.45
CA SER A 109 11.28 8.88 15.16
C SER A 109 12.44 7.90 15.40
N ILE A 110 12.15 6.78 16.07
CA ILE A 110 13.06 5.62 16.15
C ILE A 110 13.13 4.88 14.79
N TRP A 111 12.23 5.25 13.87
CA TRP A 111 12.06 4.67 12.55
C TRP A 111 12.42 5.70 11.47
N SER A 112 13.45 5.44 10.66
CA SER A 112 13.77 6.30 9.51
C SER A 112 12.87 5.92 8.34
N GLY A 113 11.91 6.77 8.01
CA GLY A 113 11.06 6.56 6.83
C GLY A 113 11.71 6.92 5.50
N GLY A 114 13.02 7.21 5.48
CA GLY A 114 13.73 7.64 4.29
C GLY A 114 13.52 9.11 3.93
N SER A 115 13.80 9.46 2.67
CA SER A 115 13.71 10.82 2.15
C SER A 115 12.96 10.88 0.82
N TYR A 116 12.65 12.10 0.36
CA TYR A 116 12.03 12.29 -0.94
C TYR A 116 12.91 11.72 -2.06
N GLU A 117 14.23 11.80 -1.93
CA GLU A 117 15.20 11.27 -2.89
C GLU A 117 15.17 9.74 -2.97
N THR A 118 15.06 9.04 -1.82
CA THR A 118 14.97 7.57 -1.83
C THR A 118 13.66 7.10 -2.44
N LEU A 119 12.57 7.83 -2.22
CA LEU A 119 11.28 7.58 -2.87
C LEU A 119 11.36 7.78 -4.39
N ARG A 120 11.94 8.91 -4.84
CA ARG A 120 12.13 9.19 -6.26
C ARG A 120 12.99 8.13 -6.96
N ALA A 121 14.03 7.62 -6.30
CA ALA A 121 14.89 6.59 -6.87
C ALA A 121 14.08 5.34 -7.30
N VAL A 122 13.09 4.93 -6.50
CA VAL A 122 12.22 3.79 -6.84
C VAL A 122 11.23 4.15 -7.96
N LEU A 123 10.67 5.36 -7.94
CA LEU A 123 9.75 5.82 -8.99
C LEU A 123 10.44 5.97 -10.35
N ASP A 124 11.64 6.52 -10.36
CA ASP A 124 12.48 6.67 -11.54
C ASP A 124 12.90 5.28 -12.06
N TYR A 125 13.25 4.35 -11.17
CA TYR A 125 13.50 2.97 -11.54
C TYR A 125 12.27 2.33 -12.19
N ALA A 126 11.07 2.54 -11.64
CA ALA A 126 9.84 2.03 -12.23
C ALA A 126 9.59 2.56 -13.64
N ALA A 127 9.92 3.83 -13.88
CA ALA A 127 9.91 4.44 -15.21
C ALA A 127 10.84 3.68 -16.18
N THR A 128 12.05 3.31 -15.75
CA THR A 128 12.99 2.57 -16.60
C THR A 128 12.52 1.15 -16.95
N ARG A 129 11.61 0.58 -16.15
CA ARG A 129 11.03 -0.75 -16.33
C ARG A 129 9.69 -0.75 -17.08
N ASP A 130 9.17 0.43 -17.41
CA ASP A 130 7.82 0.62 -18.00
C ASP A 130 6.74 -0.12 -17.17
N LYS A 131 6.82 0.01 -15.84
CA LYS A 131 5.87 -0.61 -14.90
C LYS A 131 5.01 0.46 -14.22
N PRO A 132 3.69 0.25 -14.12
CA PRO A 132 2.84 1.12 -13.34
C PRO A 132 3.19 1.01 -11.85
N VAL A 133 3.01 2.13 -11.14
CA VAL A 133 3.29 2.24 -9.71
C VAL A 133 2.00 2.18 -8.91
N LEU A 134 2.05 1.39 -7.84
CA LEU A 134 1.09 1.38 -6.74
C LEU A 134 1.73 2.02 -5.51
N ILE A 135 1.18 3.12 -5.01
CA ILE A 135 1.46 3.54 -3.63
C ILE A 135 0.75 2.53 -2.72
N ALA A 136 1.50 1.53 -2.27
CA ALA A 136 1.00 0.30 -1.67
C ALA A 136 0.72 0.45 -0.18
N GLU A 137 1.51 1.28 0.49
CA GLU A 137 1.27 1.76 1.84
C GLU A 137 1.41 3.26 1.84
N SER A 138 0.49 3.95 2.51
CA SER A 138 0.72 5.34 2.81
C SER A 138 -0.07 5.81 4.01
N THR A 139 0.59 6.58 4.87
CA THR A 139 -0.07 7.27 5.98
C THR A 139 0.80 8.42 6.51
N PRO A 140 0.21 9.54 6.97
CA PRO A 140 0.94 10.60 7.64
C PRO A 140 1.46 10.13 9.01
N PHE A 141 2.74 9.77 9.07
CA PHE A 141 3.40 9.36 10.31
C PHE A 141 3.40 10.53 11.33
N GLY A 142 2.93 10.27 12.54
CA GLY A 142 2.65 11.31 13.55
C GLY A 142 1.16 11.62 13.70
N GLY A 143 0.31 11.04 12.86
CA GLY A 143 -1.14 11.21 12.91
C GLY A 143 -1.61 12.54 12.32
N ILE A 144 -2.93 12.73 12.32
CA ILE A 144 -3.59 13.93 11.80
C ILE A 144 -4.48 14.62 12.82
N ASP A 145 -4.21 14.45 14.12
CA ASP A 145 -4.98 15.02 15.24
C ASP A 145 -5.45 16.46 14.94
N GLU A 146 -6.69 16.80 15.33
CA GLU A 146 -7.30 18.14 15.18
C GLU A 146 -6.41 19.29 15.67
N LYS A 147 -5.49 19.02 16.61
CA LYS A 147 -4.52 20.02 17.10
C LYS A 147 -3.43 20.37 16.09
N LEU A 148 -3.20 19.53 15.07
CA LEU A 148 -2.28 19.83 13.98
C LEU A 148 -2.92 20.85 13.05
N THR A 149 -2.37 22.06 13.06
CA THR A 149 -2.92 23.21 12.35
C THR A 149 -2.96 23.05 10.83
N ASP A 150 -2.06 22.23 10.26
CA ASP A 150 -2.01 21.99 8.82
C ASP A 150 -1.57 20.55 8.48
N ALA A 151 -2.38 19.56 8.86
CA ALA A 151 -2.11 18.17 8.50
C ALA A 151 -2.17 17.93 6.98
N TRP A 152 -3.01 18.69 6.26
CA TRP A 152 -3.16 18.57 4.81
C TRP A 152 -1.90 19.02 4.06
N GLY A 153 -1.48 20.26 4.29
CA GLY A 153 -0.31 20.85 3.63
C GLY A 153 1.01 20.16 4.00
N GLN A 154 1.08 19.53 5.17
CA GLN A 154 2.28 18.82 5.61
C GLN A 154 2.49 17.47 4.93
N TRP A 155 1.43 16.77 4.52
CA TRP A 155 1.56 15.40 4.02
C TRP A 155 0.68 15.09 2.81
N PHE A 156 -0.63 15.35 2.87
CA PHE A 156 -1.55 15.01 1.79
C PHE A 156 -1.25 15.79 0.51
N GLN A 157 -1.04 17.10 0.63
CA GLN A 157 -0.70 17.92 -0.54
C GLN A 157 0.62 17.49 -1.18
N PRO A 158 1.72 17.27 -0.43
CA PRO A 158 2.95 16.69 -1.00
C PRO A 158 2.76 15.34 -1.71
N VAL A 159 1.93 14.43 -1.18
CA VAL A 159 1.63 13.15 -1.86
C VAL A 159 0.88 13.39 -3.17
N LEU A 160 -0.09 14.31 -3.17
CA LEU A 160 -0.83 14.66 -4.37
C LEU A 160 0.06 15.31 -5.43
N ASP A 161 0.96 16.21 -5.02
CA ASP A 161 1.95 16.84 -5.90
C ASP A 161 2.88 15.79 -6.52
N LEU A 162 3.31 14.79 -5.75
CA LEU A 162 4.10 13.65 -6.23
C LEU A 162 3.30 12.80 -7.23
N ILE A 163 2.03 12.51 -6.96
CA ILE A 163 1.14 11.79 -7.88
C ILE A 163 1.01 12.55 -9.20
N ASP A 164 0.85 13.88 -9.14
CA ASP A 164 0.74 14.72 -10.32
C ASP A 164 2.08 14.82 -11.08
N GLU A 165 3.23 14.85 -10.39
CA GLU A 165 4.58 14.78 -10.99
C GLU A 165 4.79 13.47 -11.75
N TYR A 166 4.41 12.34 -11.15
CA TYR A 166 4.57 10.99 -11.70
C TYR A 166 3.29 10.43 -12.33
N ARG A 167 2.40 11.30 -12.83
CA ARG A 167 1.04 10.94 -13.28
C ARG A 167 0.95 9.88 -14.36
N ASN A 168 2.01 9.69 -15.15
CA ASN A 168 2.06 8.65 -16.19
C ASN A 168 2.47 7.27 -15.64
N LEU A 169 2.93 7.20 -14.40
CA LEU A 169 3.43 5.98 -13.75
C LEU A 169 2.58 5.59 -12.54
N ILE A 170 2.30 6.52 -11.62
CA ILE A 170 1.49 6.24 -10.44
C ILE A 170 0.03 6.06 -10.88
N ALA A 171 -0.43 4.81 -10.81
CA ALA A 171 -1.73 4.41 -11.33
C ALA A 171 -2.71 3.96 -10.25
N MET A 172 -2.27 3.79 -9.00
CA MET A 172 -3.12 3.49 -7.85
C MET A 172 -2.52 4.01 -6.54
N TRP A 173 -3.37 4.53 -5.66
CA TRP A 173 -3.01 5.01 -4.34
C TRP A 173 -3.84 4.31 -3.25
N SER A 174 -3.15 3.57 -2.36
CA SER A 174 -3.71 2.95 -1.16
C SER A 174 -3.37 3.79 0.07
N TYR A 175 -4.40 4.30 0.74
CA TYR A 175 -4.27 5.08 1.97
C TYR A 175 -4.68 4.24 3.18
N ILE A 176 -3.85 4.24 4.22
CA ILE A 176 -4.10 3.50 5.45
C ILE A 176 -4.87 4.39 6.43
N ASP A 177 -6.18 4.22 6.45
CA ASP A 177 -7.14 5.04 7.21
C ASP A 177 -7.33 4.49 8.62
N CYS A 178 -6.39 4.75 9.54
CA CYS A 178 -6.28 3.94 10.75
C CYS A 178 -6.03 4.70 12.06
N ASN A 179 -6.63 4.22 13.15
CA ASN A 179 -6.19 4.58 14.49
C ASN A 179 -5.04 3.67 14.92
N TRP A 180 -3.80 3.97 14.53
CA TRP A 180 -2.66 3.11 14.87
C TRP A 180 -2.45 2.96 16.37
N ASN A 181 -2.78 4.00 17.14
CA ASN A 181 -2.71 3.97 18.60
C ASN A 181 -3.67 2.96 19.25
N SER A 182 -4.72 2.50 18.56
CA SER A 182 -5.61 1.43 19.07
C SER A 182 -5.01 0.04 18.86
N GLN A 183 -4.01 -0.10 18.00
CA GLN A 183 -3.43 -1.39 17.64
C GLN A 183 -2.25 -1.74 18.56
N PRO A 184 -2.30 -2.88 19.28
CA PRO A 184 -1.24 -3.26 20.22
C PRO A 184 0.17 -3.32 19.61
N MET A 185 0.29 -3.67 18.32
CA MET A 185 1.56 -3.74 17.61
C MET A 185 2.19 -2.36 17.37
N TRP A 186 1.37 -1.32 17.19
CA TRP A 186 1.82 0.02 16.78
C TRP A 186 1.79 1.04 17.91
N GLN A 187 1.34 0.61 19.09
CA GLN A 187 1.27 1.46 20.27
C GLN A 187 2.67 1.96 20.66
N GLY A 188 2.82 3.28 20.76
CA GLY A 188 4.09 3.91 21.12
C GLY A 188 5.11 4.05 19.99
N VAL A 189 4.82 3.54 18.78
CA VAL A 189 5.70 3.70 17.61
C VAL A 189 5.64 5.12 17.04
N GLY A 190 4.50 5.80 17.20
CA GLY A 190 4.34 7.20 16.78
C GLY A 190 3.51 7.41 15.51
N PHE A 191 2.93 6.37 14.92
CA PHE A 191 2.06 6.49 13.74
C PHE A 191 0.82 7.38 13.98
N GLY A 192 0.28 7.39 15.19
CA GLY A 192 -0.83 8.27 15.57
C GLY A 192 -2.22 7.78 15.14
N ASP A 193 -3.15 8.71 14.95
CA ASP A 193 -4.47 8.44 14.36
C ASP A 193 -4.53 9.13 13.00
N THR A 194 -4.67 8.35 11.93
CA THR A 194 -4.62 8.77 10.53
C THR A 194 -5.97 8.61 9.83
N ARG A 195 -7.04 8.35 10.59
CA ARG A 195 -8.39 8.32 10.00
C ARG A 195 -8.72 9.69 9.45
N VAL A 196 -9.04 9.83 8.15
CA VAL A 196 -9.35 11.12 7.51
C VAL A 196 -10.46 11.88 8.23
N ALA A 197 -11.40 11.16 8.83
CA ALA A 197 -12.50 11.72 9.62
C ALA A 197 -12.05 12.35 10.95
N LYS A 198 -10.82 12.09 11.39
CA LYS A 198 -10.27 12.61 12.65
C LYS A 198 -9.96 14.11 12.60
N ASN A 199 -9.86 14.69 11.40
CA ASN A 199 -9.60 16.11 11.21
C ASN A 199 -10.56 16.70 10.18
N ALA A 200 -11.39 17.67 10.60
CA ALA A 200 -12.46 18.22 9.76
C ALA A 200 -11.95 18.85 8.46
N THR A 201 -10.80 19.54 8.51
CA THR A 201 -10.17 20.14 7.33
C THR A 201 -9.67 19.05 6.38
N VAL A 202 -9.00 18.02 6.90
CA VAL A 202 -8.53 16.88 6.08
C VAL A 202 -9.72 16.15 5.44
N LEU A 203 -10.80 15.88 6.18
CA LEU A 203 -11.98 15.22 5.64
C LEU A 203 -12.62 16.04 4.51
N GLN A 204 -12.71 17.36 4.68
CA GLN A 204 -13.25 18.25 3.65
C GLN A 204 -12.41 18.21 2.39
N LEU A 205 -11.09 18.36 2.52
CA LEU A 205 -10.16 18.37 1.40
C LEU A 205 -10.02 17.00 0.75
N TRP A 206 -10.06 15.91 1.52
CA TRP A 206 -10.10 14.55 0.98
C TRP A 206 -11.30 14.37 0.04
N ARG A 207 -12.48 14.83 0.46
CA ARG A 207 -13.68 14.79 -0.38
C ARG A 207 -13.55 15.67 -1.63
N SER A 208 -12.97 16.87 -1.53
CA SER A 208 -12.92 17.83 -2.64
C SER A 208 -11.74 17.64 -3.60
N GLU A 209 -10.65 17.01 -3.14
CA GLU A 209 -9.41 16.85 -3.89
C GLU A 209 -9.12 15.40 -4.24
N VAL A 210 -9.48 14.43 -3.40
CA VAL A 210 -9.15 13.01 -3.64
C VAL A 210 -10.33 12.28 -4.28
N LEU A 211 -11.53 12.39 -3.71
CA LEU A 211 -12.71 11.65 -4.21
C LEU A 211 -13.29 12.21 -5.52
N THR A 212 -13.03 13.48 -5.82
CA THR A 212 -13.48 14.18 -7.04
C THR A 212 -12.47 14.08 -8.18
N ARG A 213 -11.24 13.63 -7.91
CA ARG A 213 -10.19 13.48 -8.91
C ARG A 213 -10.63 12.45 -9.95
N THR A 214 -11.25 12.92 -11.03
CA THR A 214 -11.45 12.15 -12.25
C THR A 214 -10.10 12.04 -12.93
N VAL A 215 -9.38 10.98 -12.63
CA VAL A 215 -8.23 10.57 -13.41
C VAL A 215 -8.46 9.11 -13.75
N GLY A 216 -7.93 8.64 -14.87
CA GLY A 216 -8.10 7.26 -15.38
C GLY A 216 -7.46 6.17 -14.51
N TYR A 217 -7.49 6.32 -13.19
CA TYR A 217 -6.91 5.43 -12.20
C TYR A 217 -7.95 4.44 -11.66
N GLY A 218 -7.55 3.19 -11.56
CA GLY A 218 -8.31 2.18 -10.84
C GLY A 218 -8.30 2.50 -9.34
N SER A 219 -9.51 2.53 -8.76
CA SER A 219 -9.82 2.44 -7.33
C SER A 219 -8.85 3.13 -6.35
N LEU A 220 -9.29 4.24 -5.76
CA LEU A 220 -8.85 4.65 -4.42
C LEU A 220 -9.29 3.57 -3.44
N ALA A 221 -8.33 2.97 -2.73
CA ALA A 221 -8.63 2.00 -1.70
C ALA A 221 -8.16 2.56 -0.35
N ALA A 222 -9.12 2.90 0.50
CA ALA A 222 -8.87 3.19 1.91
C ALA A 222 -9.10 1.90 2.70
N TYR A 223 -8.09 1.45 3.44
CA TYR A 223 -8.22 0.29 4.32
C TYR A 223 -7.70 0.64 5.71
N CYS A 224 -8.54 0.47 6.74
CA CYS A 224 -8.12 -0.10 8.02
C CYS A 224 -9.33 -0.73 8.71
N THR A 225 -9.18 -1.97 9.19
CA THR A 225 -10.20 -2.64 9.99
C THR A 225 -9.86 -2.47 11.47
N ASP A 226 -10.45 -1.49 12.14
CA ASP A 226 -10.52 -1.50 13.60
C ASP A 226 -11.35 -2.71 14.02
N LYS A 227 -10.88 -3.49 14.99
CA LYS A 227 -11.61 -4.68 15.49
C LYS A 227 -12.94 -4.33 16.18
N ASP A 228 -13.17 -3.06 16.50
CA ASP A 228 -14.20 -2.65 17.47
C ASP A 228 -15.29 -1.70 16.95
N GLU A 229 -15.34 -1.34 15.65
CA GLU A 229 -16.45 -0.53 15.11
C GLU A 229 -17.38 -1.33 14.19
N HIS A 230 -18.52 -1.76 14.74
CA HIS A 230 -19.73 -2.16 14.00
C HIS A 230 -20.49 -0.96 13.41
N SER A 231 -19.85 0.19 13.22
CA SER A 231 -20.47 1.36 12.60
C SER A 231 -19.66 1.83 11.39
N SER A 232 -19.91 1.19 10.25
CA SER A 232 -19.56 1.75 8.96
C SER A 232 -20.39 3.01 8.70
N THR A 233 -19.92 4.16 9.18
CA THR A 233 -20.37 5.43 8.61
C THR A 233 -19.80 5.52 7.21
N ASN A 234 -20.62 5.27 6.20
CA ASN A 234 -20.25 5.35 4.78
C ASN A 234 -19.54 6.68 4.48
N ILE A 235 -18.23 6.61 4.27
CA ILE A 235 -17.38 7.74 3.88
C ILE A 235 -17.51 8.02 2.36
N TRP A 236 -18.18 7.12 1.64
CA TRP A 236 -18.39 7.17 0.19
C TRP A 236 -19.70 7.90 -0.16
N PRO A 237 -19.70 8.86 -1.08
CA PRO A 237 -20.95 9.37 -1.64
C PRO A 237 -21.65 8.26 -2.44
N HIS A 238 -22.95 8.06 -2.19
CA HIS A 238 -23.79 7.26 -3.06
C HIS A 238 -23.87 7.92 -4.43
N SER A 239 -23.20 7.35 -5.43
CA SER A 239 -23.38 7.77 -6.81
C SER A 239 -24.70 7.19 -7.35
N PRO A 240 -25.65 8.00 -7.86
CA PRO A 240 -26.96 7.53 -8.29
C PRO A 240 -26.97 6.84 -9.66
N HIS A 241 -25.80 6.53 -10.23
CA HIS A 241 -25.67 5.89 -11.53
C HIS A 241 -24.97 4.53 -11.44
N MET A 242 -25.63 3.55 -10.81
CA MET A 242 -25.60 2.12 -11.16
C MET A 242 -26.63 1.38 -10.28
N ALA A 243 -27.89 1.79 -10.36
CA ALA A 243 -28.99 0.95 -9.92
C ALA A 243 -29.37 0.06 -11.11
N ASN A 244 -28.91 -1.19 -11.14
CA ASN A 244 -29.78 -2.32 -11.47
C ASN A 244 -29.14 -3.69 -11.16
N SER A 245 -29.94 -4.46 -10.43
CA SER A 245 -29.97 -5.91 -10.27
C SER A 245 -28.76 -6.62 -9.65
N PHE A 246 -28.76 -6.76 -8.32
CA PHE A 246 -28.47 -8.03 -7.65
C PHE A 246 -29.32 -8.16 -6.38
N ALA A 247 -30.07 -9.27 -6.29
CA ALA A 247 -30.90 -9.63 -5.14
C ALA A 247 -30.01 -10.07 -3.95
N PRO A 248 -30.45 -9.91 -2.69
CA PRO A 248 -29.62 -10.19 -1.54
C PRO A 248 -29.45 -11.71 -1.33
N MET A 249 -28.23 -12.20 -1.42
CA MET A 249 -27.86 -13.49 -0.83
C MET A 249 -27.32 -13.26 0.58
N THR A 250 -27.92 -13.96 1.53
CA THR A 250 -27.63 -13.95 2.97
C THR A 250 -26.16 -14.20 3.26
N ALA A 251 -25.59 -13.38 4.15
CA ALA A 251 -24.22 -13.51 4.64
C ALA A 251 -23.97 -14.88 5.29
N ALA A 252 -23.12 -15.69 4.67
CA ALA A 252 -22.44 -16.78 5.35
C ALA A 252 -21.14 -16.22 5.92
N SER A 253 -20.98 -16.35 7.24
CA SER A 253 -19.78 -15.97 7.99
C SER A 253 -18.55 -16.69 7.46
N ALA A 254 -17.61 -15.96 6.87
CA ALA A 254 -16.27 -16.47 6.58
C ALA A 254 -15.39 -16.34 7.85
N PRO A 255 -14.68 -17.39 8.27
CA PRO A 255 -13.86 -17.34 9.48
C PRO A 255 -12.61 -16.48 9.28
N SER A 256 -12.33 -15.61 10.25
CA SER A 256 -11.10 -14.81 10.33
C SER A 256 -9.90 -15.72 10.64
N LEU A 257 -8.95 -15.81 9.70
CA LEU A 257 -7.64 -16.42 9.94
C LEU A 257 -6.66 -15.32 10.36
N SER A 258 -6.35 -15.22 11.66
CA SER A 258 -5.19 -14.46 12.13
C SER A 258 -3.94 -15.33 12.00
N MET A 259 -2.96 -14.88 11.23
CA MET A 259 -1.60 -15.41 11.34
C MET A 259 -0.82 -14.54 12.33
N SER A 260 -0.49 -15.09 13.50
CA SER A 260 0.51 -14.54 14.40
C SER A 260 1.88 -15.04 13.97
N TRP A 261 2.82 -14.13 13.72
CA TRP A 261 4.24 -14.46 13.71
C TRP A 261 4.80 -14.02 15.06
N GLY A 262 5.15 -15.01 15.88
CA GLY A 262 5.88 -14.82 17.12
C GLY A 262 7.37 -14.64 16.83
N MET A 263 8.02 -13.91 17.74
CA MET A 263 9.46 -13.59 17.78
C MET A 263 10.39 -14.76 17.46
#